data_AF-A0A7Z9UAI6-F1
#
_entry.id   AF-A0A7Z9UAI6-F1
#
_cell.length_a   1.000
_cell.length_b   1.000
_cell.length_c   1.000
_cell.angle_alpha   90.00
_cell.angle_beta   90.00
_cell.angle_gamma   90.00
#
_symmetry.space_group_name_H-M   'P 1'
#
loop_
_entity.id
_entity.type
_entity.pdbx_description
1 polymer ?
#
loop_
_entity_poly.entity_id
_entity_poly.type
_entity_poly.pdbx_seq_one_letter_code
_entity_poly.pdbx_strand_id
1 'polypeptide(L)'
;MTMQPFERGMQLPAGNTIVKVWYANGTPFAKLLDGRIAVQKGDGTIKTYRPQKMIVISRNPKIGSLLRGHRRTSRLLNKIAKQSGMTRRKGK
;
A
#
# COMPACT_ATOMS: atom_id res chain seq x y z
N MET A 1 -20.60 5.93 21.74
CA MET A 1 -19.62 4.84 21.97
C MET A 1 -18.23 5.44 21.86
N THR A 2 -17.49 5.52 22.97
CA THR A 2 -16.07 5.90 22.98
C THR A 2 -15.30 4.80 22.25
N MET A 3 -14.74 5.12 21.08
CA MET A 3 -13.99 4.15 20.30
C MET A 3 -12.63 3.90 20.96
N GLN A 4 -12.28 2.63 21.14
CA GLN A 4 -10.93 2.29 21.60
C GLN A 4 -9.94 2.59 20.46
N PRO A 5 -8.86 3.34 20.73
CA PRO A 5 -7.81 3.57 19.76
C PRO A 5 -7.08 2.27 19.46
N PHE A 6 -6.38 2.20 18.30
CA PHE A 6 -5.48 1.09 18.05
C PHE A 6 -4.38 1.01 19.11
N GLU A 7 -4.25 -0.16 19.73
CA GLU A 7 -3.18 -0.45 20.69
C GLU A 7 -2.30 -1.59 20.19
N ARG A 8 -1.01 -1.55 20.54
CA ARG A 8 -0.07 -2.61 20.19
C ARG A 8 -0.46 -3.89 20.93
N GLY A 9 -0.49 -5.01 20.21
CA GLY A 9 -0.92 -6.30 20.77
C GLY A 9 -2.44 -6.54 20.69
N MET A 10 -3.25 -5.52 20.36
CA MET A 10 -4.68 -5.70 20.10
C MET A 10 -4.87 -6.64 18.91
N GLN A 11 -5.84 -7.55 19.04
CA GLN A 11 -6.24 -8.44 17.98
C GLN A 11 -7.45 -7.87 17.24
N LEU A 12 -7.31 -7.67 15.94
CA LEU A 12 -8.42 -7.23 15.10
C LEU A 12 -9.39 -8.38 14.82
N PRO A 13 -10.66 -8.10 14.45
CA PRO A 13 -11.69 -9.12 14.18
C PRO A 13 -11.29 -10.18 13.14
N ALA A 14 -10.31 -9.88 12.29
CA ALA A 14 -9.73 -10.82 11.32
C ALA A 14 -8.65 -11.76 11.90
N GLY A 15 -8.49 -11.83 13.23
CA GLY A 15 -7.46 -12.64 13.91
C GLY A 15 -6.05 -12.06 13.84
N ASN A 16 -5.86 -10.89 13.22
CA ASN A 16 -4.54 -10.29 13.01
C ASN A 16 -4.12 -9.41 14.20
N THR A 17 -2.90 -9.63 14.69
CA THR A 17 -2.29 -8.84 15.78
C THR A 17 -1.65 -7.55 15.27
N ILE A 18 -1.88 -6.45 15.99
CA ILE A 18 -1.23 -5.17 15.75
C ILE A 18 0.21 -5.17 16.30
N VAL A 19 1.17 -4.90 15.41
CA VAL A 19 2.61 -4.87 15.75
C VAL A 19 3.12 -3.45 15.95
N LYS A 20 2.55 -2.46 15.25
CA LYS A 20 2.93 -1.05 15.35
C LYS A 20 1.73 -0.16 15.09
N VAL A 21 1.63 0.96 15.81
CA VAL A 21 0.63 2.01 15.62
C VAL A 21 1.32 3.34 15.32
N TRP A 22 0.74 4.17 14.48
CA TRP A 22 1.16 5.56 14.24
C TRP A 22 -0.02 6.40 13.78
N TYR A 23 0.12 7.72 13.87
CA TYR A 23 -0.88 8.67 13.38
C TYR A 23 -0.37 9.34 12.10
N ALA A 24 -1.23 9.47 11.10
CA ALA A 24 -0.98 10.28 9.91
C ALA A 24 -2.25 11.03 9.55
N ASN A 25 -2.14 12.33 9.30
CA ASN A 25 -3.28 13.21 8.96
C ASN A 25 -4.45 13.09 9.95
N GLY A 26 -4.16 13.05 11.27
CA GLY A 26 -5.17 12.90 12.32
C GLY A 26 -5.88 11.54 12.37
N THR A 27 -5.47 10.58 11.54
CA THR A 27 -6.06 9.24 11.49
C THR A 27 -5.09 8.20 12.06
N PRO A 28 -5.55 7.28 12.92
CA PRO A 28 -4.72 6.19 13.44
C PRO A 28 -4.54 5.08 12.40
N PHE A 29 -3.28 4.65 12.24
CA PHE A 29 -2.85 3.55 11.40
C PHE A 29 -2.21 2.47 12.26
N ALA A 30 -2.39 1.22 11.87
CA ALA A 30 -1.77 0.05 12.50
C ALA A 30 -1.12 -0.86 11.44
N LYS A 31 0.07 -1.36 11.73
CA LYS A 31 0.74 -2.41 10.95
C LYS A 31 0.45 -3.74 11.63
N LEU A 32 -0.07 -4.68 10.86
CA LEU A 32 -0.41 -6.03 11.30
C LEU A 32 0.79 -6.96 11.14
N LEU A 33 0.77 -8.08 11.86
CA LEU A 33 1.82 -9.10 11.81
C LEU A 33 2.03 -9.66 10.39
N ASP A 34 0.97 -9.79 9.61
CA ASP A 34 0.99 -10.25 8.21
C ASP A 34 1.51 -9.20 7.22
N GLY A 35 1.92 -8.02 7.70
CA GLY A 35 2.44 -6.92 6.90
C GLY A 35 1.37 -6.04 6.22
N ARG A 36 0.08 -6.29 6.47
CA ARG A 36 -1.01 -5.38 6.07
C ARG A 36 -1.04 -4.13 6.95
N ILE A 37 -1.69 -3.10 6.46
CA ILE A 37 -1.96 -1.86 7.19
C ILE A 37 -3.46 -1.77 7.43
N ALA A 38 -3.85 -1.55 8.68
CA ALA A 38 -5.20 -1.25 9.10
C ALA A 38 -5.32 0.26 9.39
N VAL A 39 -6.48 0.82 9.05
CA VAL A 39 -6.83 2.22 9.27
C VAL A 39 -8.20 2.26 9.90
N GLN A 40 -8.33 2.96 11.02
CA GLN A 40 -9.62 3.22 11.65
C GLN A 40 -10.08 4.60 11.23
N LYS A 41 -11.23 4.65 10.56
CA LYS A 41 -11.86 5.90 10.16
C LYS A 41 -12.58 6.56 11.34
N GLY A 42 -12.92 7.83 11.19
CA GLY A 42 -13.73 8.56 12.18
C GLY A 42 -15.15 7.99 12.39
N ASP A 43 -15.67 7.24 11.41
CA ASP A 43 -16.95 6.50 11.52
C ASP A 43 -16.81 5.14 12.26
N GLY A 44 -15.59 4.77 12.65
CA GLY A 44 -15.28 3.52 13.33
C GLY A 44 -15.01 2.33 12.41
N THR A 45 -15.14 2.49 11.09
CA THR A 45 -14.83 1.44 10.13
C THR A 45 -13.33 1.19 10.09
N ILE A 46 -12.94 -0.08 10.23
CA ILE A 46 -11.57 -0.53 10.05
C ILE A 46 -11.37 -1.01 8.61
N LYS A 47 -10.56 -0.29 7.85
CA LYS A 47 -10.13 -0.72 6.51
C LYS A 47 -8.73 -1.31 6.57
N THR A 48 -8.57 -2.51 6.03
CA THR A 48 -7.27 -3.18 5.93
C THR A 48 -6.84 -3.29 4.48
N TYR A 49 -5.58 -2.94 4.18
CA TYR A 49 -5.02 -3.07 2.84
C TYR A 49 -3.58 -3.56 2.87
N ARG A 50 -3.12 -4.14 1.75
CA ARG A 50 -1.70 -4.44 1.56
C ARG A 50 -1.01 -3.22 0.95
N PRO A 51 0.05 -2.69 1.58
CA PRO A 51 0.82 -1.60 0.99
C PRO A 51 1.40 -2.05 -0.36
N GLN A 52 1.34 -1.17 -1.36
CA GLN A 52 1.95 -1.45 -2.65
C GLN A 52 3.47 -1.47 -2.50
N LYS A 53 4.12 -2.49 -3.08
CA LYS A 53 5.59 -2.54 -3.13
C LYS A 53 6.09 -1.47 -4.08
N MET A 54 6.88 -0.53 -3.58
CA MET A 54 7.55 0.46 -4.40
C MET A 54 8.47 -0.22 -5.42
N ILE A 55 8.52 0.31 -6.64
CA ILE A 55 9.55 -0.08 -7.61
C ILE A 55 10.81 0.72 -7.25
N VAL A 56 11.77 0.08 -6.63
CA VAL A 56 13.06 0.68 -6.28
C VAL A 56 14.06 0.36 -7.40
N ILE A 57 14.68 1.40 -7.96
CA ILE A 57 15.81 1.29 -8.88
C ILE A 57 17.00 1.95 -8.18
N SER A 58 18.08 1.19 -7.97
CA SER A 58 19.29 1.72 -7.34
C SER A 58 19.96 2.77 -8.24
N ARG A 59 20.74 3.68 -7.65
CA ARG A 59 21.45 4.74 -8.41
C ARG A 59 22.43 4.16 -9.45
N ASN A 60 23.09 3.05 -9.13
CA ASN A 60 23.91 2.28 -10.08
C ASN A 60 23.33 0.86 -10.24
N PRO A 61 22.33 0.67 -11.11
CA PRO A 61 21.65 -0.61 -11.28
C PRO A 61 22.36 -1.48 -12.33
N LYS A 62 22.46 -2.80 -12.04
CA LYS A 62 22.76 -3.78 -13.10
C LYS A 62 21.68 -3.72 -14.19
N ILE A 63 22.06 -3.97 -15.45
CA ILE A 63 21.14 -3.95 -16.60
C ILE A 63 19.88 -4.80 -16.36
N GLY A 64 20.03 -5.99 -15.76
CA GLY A 64 18.88 -6.84 -15.43
C GLY A 64 17.87 -6.19 -14.47
N SER A 65 18.32 -5.34 -13.54
CA SER A 65 17.44 -4.58 -12.65
C SER A 65 16.73 -3.44 -13.38
N LEU A 66 17.40 -2.78 -14.34
CA LEU A 66 16.76 -1.79 -15.21
C LEU A 66 15.65 -2.42 -16.06
N LEU A 67 15.90 -3.56 -16.69
CA LEU A 67 14.90 -4.28 -17.49
C LEU A 67 13.68 -4.70 -16.66
N ARG A 68 13.90 -5.20 -15.44
CA ARG A 68 12.80 -5.53 -14.51
C ARG A 68 12.03 -4.28 -14.08
N GLY A 69 12.73 -3.19 -13.79
CA GLY A 69 12.12 -1.88 -13.50
C GLY A 69 11.23 -1.42 -14.64
N HIS A 70 11.78 -1.35 -15.86
CA HIS A 70 11.08 -0.96 -17.08
C HIS A 70 9.78 -1.78 -17.27
N ARG A 71 9.85 -3.12 -17.18
CA ARG A 71 8.67 -3.98 -17.34
C ARG A 71 7.59 -3.68 -16.30
N ARG A 72 7.97 -3.46 -15.03
CA ARG A 72 7.01 -3.15 -13.96
C ARG A 72 6.37 -1.78 -14.17
N THR A 73 7.17 -0.76 -14.51
CA THR A 73 6.69 0.60 -14.77
C THR A 73 5.77 0.64 -15.98
N SER A 74 6.12 -0.04 -17.08
CA SER A 74 5.28 -0.14 -18.27
C SER A 74 3.92 -0.78 -17.99
N ARG A 75 3.87 -1.84 -17.16
CA ARG A 75 2.60 -2.45 -16.73
C ARG A 75 1.74 -1.51 -15.90
N LEU A 76 2.35 -0.74 -15.00
CA LEU A 76 1.64 0.27 -14.21
C LEU A 76 1.05 1.35 -15.11
N LEU A 77 1.86 1.91 -16.02
CA LEU A 77 1.40 2.92 -16.97
C LEU A 77 0.25 2.40 -17.85
N ASN A 78 0.30 1.14 -18.29
CA ASN A 78 -0.80 0.55 -19.06
C ASN A 78 -2.07 0.37 -18.23
N LYS A 79 -1.96 0.03 -16.94
CA LYS A 79 -3.12 -0.06 -16.03
C LYS A 79 -3.75 1.32 -15.82
N ILE A 80 -2.92 2.34 -15.60
CA ILE A 80 -3.37 3.73 -15.45
C ILE A 80 -4.08 4.18 -16.73
N ALA A 81 -3.47 3.97 -17.90
CA ALA A 81 -4.03 4.30 -19.20
C ALA A 81 -5.40 3.63 -19.43
N LYS A 82 -5.53 2.33 -19.07
CA LYS A 82 -6.82 1.62 -19.12
C LYS A 82 -7.86 2.20 -18.16
N GLN A 83 -7.45 2.59 -16.95
CA GLN A 83 -8.35 3.19 -15.96
C GLN A 83 -8.76 4.62 -16.31
N SER A 84 -7.89 5.38 -16.98
CA SER A 84 -8.15 6.76 -17.40
C SER A 84 -8.84 6.86 -18.76
N GLY A 85 -9.18 5.74 -19.41
CA GLY A 85 -9.78 5.73 -20.74
C GLY A 85 -8.84 6.21 -21.87
N MET A 86 -7.55 6.40 -21.59
CA MET A 86 -6.57 6.87 -22.57
C MET A 86 -5.84 5.67 -23.18
N THR A 87 -5.97 5.47 -24.49
CA THR A 87 -5.20 4.45 -25.21
C THR A 87 -3.78 4.97 -25.46
N ARG A 88 -2.77 4.31 -24.89
CA ARG A 88 -1.37 4.68 -25.10
C ARG A 88 -0.96 4.42 -26.56
N ARG A 89 -0.72 5.46 -27.36
CA ARG A 89 -0.09 5.32 -28.68
C ARG A 89 1.33 4.79 -28.47
N LYS A 90 1.60 3.55 -28.90
CA LYS A 90 2.98 3.03 -28.95
C LYS A 90 3.72 3.83 -30.03
N GLY A 91 4.73 4.60 -29.64
CA GLY A 91 5.70 5.14 -30.58
C GLY A 91 6.41 3.98 -31.28
N LYS A 92 6.48 4.05 -32.61
CA LYS A 92 7.26 3.14 -33.45
C LYS A 92 8.74 3.25 -33.14
#